data_AF-A0ABD5S1L5-F1
#
_entry.id   AF-A0ABD5S1L5-F1
#
_cell.length_a   1.000
_cell.length_b   1.000
_cell.length_c   1.000
_cell.angle_alpha   90.00
_cell.angle_beta   90.00
_cell.angle_gamma   90.00
#
_symmetry.space_group_name_H-M   'P 1'
#
loop_
_entity.id
_entity.type
_entity.pdbx_description
1 polymer ?
#
loop_
_entity_poly.entity_id
_entity_poly.type
_entity_poly.pdbx_seq_one_letter_code
_entity_poly.pdbx_strand_id
1 'polypeptide(L)' 'MEEVIHARGHEHVSAEHASTFEVTSDDWLTPAGDCILAVEADRVPADFDAKFVDACRDADARIAV' A
#
# COMPACT_ATOMS: atom_id res chain seq x y z
N MET A 1 -15.65 1.11 7.30
CA MET A 1 -15.37 0.11 6.26
C MET A 1 -13.93 -0.30 6.44
N GLU A 2 -13.57 -1.54 6.15
CA GLU A 2 -12.23 -2.06 6.41
C GLU A 2 -11.77 -2.87 5.19
N GLU A 3 -10.54 -2.63 4.76
CA GLU A 3 -9.82 -3.41 3.76
C GLU A 3 -8.54 -3.92 4.43
N VAL A 4 -8.21 -5.19 4.22
CA VAL A 4 -7.07 -5.85 4.89
C VAL A 4 -6.08 -6.31 3.83
N ILE A 5 -4.87 -5.77 3.79
CA ILE A 5 -3.83 -6.17 2.83
C ILE A 5 -2.85 -7.11 3.51
N HIS A 6 -2.58 -8.26 2.89
CA HIS A 6 -1.48 -9.14 3.30
C HIS A 6 -0.33 -9.00 2.31
N ALA A 7 0.87 -8.75 2.83
CA ALA A 7 2.08 -8.59 2.04
C ALA A 7 3.28 -9.16 2.82
N ARG A 8 4.46 -9.19 2.20
CA ARG A 8 5.69 -9.76 2.79
C ARG A 8 6.84 -8.76 2.71
N GLY A 9 7.77 -8.85 3.66
CA GLY A 9 9.01 -8.06 3.59
C GLY A 9 9.93 -8.51 2.45
N HIS A 10 10.87 -7.65 2.06
CA HIS A 10 11.90 -7.94 1.07
C HIS A 10 13.28 -7.50 1.62
N GLU A 11 14.37 -8.13 1.18
CA GLU A 11 15.74 -7.84 1.66
C GLU A 11 16.21 -6.40 1.40
N HIS A 12 15.53 -5.68 0.51
CA HIS A 12 15.84 -4.30 0.10
C HIS A 12 14.91 -3.24 0.72
N VAL A 13 14.03 -3.61 1.66
CA VAL A 13 13.18 -2.64 2.36
C VAL A 13 14.05 -1.77 3.27
N SER A 14 14.11 -0.46 2.99
CA SER A 14 14.77 0.54 3.85
C SER A 14 13.80 1.44 4.61
N ALA A 15 12.62 1.72 4.03
CA ALA A 15 11.58 2.59 4.62
C ALA A 15 12.09 4.02 4.95
N GLU A 16 12.96 4.56 4.10
CA GLU A 16 13.64 5.85 4.36
C GLU A 16 12.92 7.05 3.75
N HIS A 17 11.95 6.83 2.85
CA HIS A 17 11.26 7.95 2.22
C HIS A 17 10.49 8.78 3.26
N ALA A 18 10.78 10.08 3.31
CA ALA A 18 10.40 10.92 4.45
C ALA A 18 8.90 11.25 4.56
N SER A 19 8.11 11.01 3.50
CA SER A 19 6.73 11.52 3.40
C SER A 19 5.72 10.54 2.82
N THR A 20 6.17 9.38 2.36
CA THR A 20 5.29 8.37 1.76
C THR A 20 5.73 7.00 2.20
N PHE A 21 4.79 6.07 2.14
CA PHE A 21 5.06 4.65 2.20
C PHE A 21 4.21 3.95 1.15
N GLU A 22 4.67 2.80 0.68
CA GLU A 22 4.00 1.99 -0.33
C GLU A 22 4.03 0.51 0.05
N VAL A 23 2.99 -0.22 -0.33
CA VAL A 23 2.98 -1.68 -0.39
C VAL A 23 2.59 -2.05 -1.82
N THR A 24 3.33 -2.96 -2.45
CA THR A 24 3.17 -3.28 -3.88
C THR A 24 2.80 -4.75 -4.11
N SER A 25 2.08 -5.03 -5.19
CA SER A 25 1.78 -6.40 -5.66
C SER A 25 2.95 -7.04 -6.43
N ASP A 26 3.93 -6.23 -6.85
CA ASP A 26 5.13 -6.75 -7.50
C ASP A 26 5.92 -7.65 -6.55
N ASP A 27 6.64 -8.63 -7.09
CA ASP A 27 7.42 -9.63 -6.33
C ASP A 27 8.89 -9.27 -6.17
N TRP A 28 9.30 -8.09 -6.65
CA TRP A 28 10.68 -7.63 -6.63
C TRP A 28 10.78 -6.19 -6.14
N LEU A 29 11.90 -5.88 -5.48
CA LEU A 29 12.23 -4.53 -5.01
C LEU A 29 13.72 -4.27 -5.23
N THR A 30 14.06 -3.09 -5.77
CA THR A 30 15.45 -2.61 -5.82
C THR A 30 15.74 -1.69 -4.63
N PRO A 31 17.01 -1.51 -4.23
CA PRO A 31 17.37 -0.55 -3.17
C PRO A 31 16.97 0.90 -3.45
N ALA A 32 16.63 1.25 -4.71
CA ALA A 32 16.17 2.58 -5.06
C ALA A 32 14.70 2.83 -4.66
N GLY A 33 13.90 1.79 -4.39
CA GLY A 33 12.51 1.91 -3.95
C GLY A 33 12.39 2.12 -2.44
N ASP A 34 12.92 3.24 -1.94
CA ASP A 34 13.04 3.53 -0.50
C ASP A 34 11.71 3.83 0.22
N CYS A 35 10.62 4.02 -0.53
CA CYS A 35 9.26 4.17 0.00
C CYS A 35 8.51 2.84 0.23
N ILE A 36 8.99 1.73 -0.34
CA ILE A 36 8.26 0.44 -0.30
C ILE A 36 8.54 -0.28 1.02
N LEU A 37 7.48 -0.65 1.74
CA LEU A 37 7.55 -1.38 3.02
C LEU A 37 7.37 -2.88 2.87
N ALA A 38 6.64 -3.32 1.84
CA ALA A 38 6.34 -4.72 1.58
C ALA A 38 5.97 -4.97 0.11
N VAL A 39 6.23 -6.20 -0.34
CA VAL A 39 6.01 -6.72 -1.70
C VAL A 39 4.98 -7.85 -1.68
N GLU A 40 4.58 -8.34 -2.85
CA GLU A 40 3.60 -9.42 -3.01
C GLU A 40 2.29 -9.17 -2.24
N ALA A 41 1.77 -7.95 -2.29
CA ALA A 41 0.45 -7.64 -1.75
C ALA A 41 -0.63 -8.50 -2.40
N ASP A 42 -1.54 -9.05 -1.58
CA ASP A 42 -2.63 -9.90 -2.03
C ASP A 42 -3.75 -9.15 -2.80
N ARG A 43 -3.70 -7.82 -2.82
CA ARG A 43 -4.69 -6.94 -3.46
C ARG A 43 -4.13 -5.55 -3.72
N VAL A 44 -4.67 -4.89 -4.73
CA VAL A 44 -4.41 -3.47 -5.06
C VAL A 44 -5.70 -2.64 -4.94
N PRO A 45 -5.65 -1.30 -5.00
CA PRO A 45 -6.86 -0.47 -4.85
C PRO A 45 -7.99 -0.77 -5.85
N ALA A 46 -7.67 -1.35 -7.01
CA ALA A 46 -8.66 -1.79 -7.99
C ALA A 46 -9.48 -3.02 -7.54
N ASP A 47 -9.00 -3.77 -6.55
CA ASP A 47 -9.64 -4.99 -6.02
C ASP A 47 -10.52 -4.71 -4.79
N PHE A 48 -10.43 -3.51 -4.20
CA PHE A 48 -11.23 -3.13 -3.03
C PHE A 48 -12.73 -3.03 -3.35
N ASP A 49 -13.57 -3.11 -2.33
CA ASP A 49 -15.01 -2.91 -2.50
C ASP A 49 -15.27 -1.52 -3.12
N ALA A 50 -16.09 -1.47 -4.18
CA ALA A 50 -16.37 -0.22 -4.87
C ALA A 50 -16.91 0.88 -3.95
N LYS A 51 -17.68 0.50 -2.90
CA LYS A 51 -18.17 1.46 -1.90
C LYS A 51 -17.04 1.99 -1.02
N PHE A 52 -16.00 1.19 -0.76
CA PHE A 52 -14.82 1.64 -0.02
C PHE A 52 -14.08 2.69 -0.84
N VAL A 53 -13.82 2.37 -2.11
CA VAL A 53 -13.16 3.29 -3.06
C VAL A 53 -13.96 4.58 -3.21
N ASP A 54 -15.28 4.51 -3.34
CA ASP A 54 -16.13 5.69 -3.44
C ASP A 54 -16.14 6.51 -2.14
N ALA A 55 -16.11 5.88 -0.96
CA ALA A 55 -16.01 6.60 0.31
C ALA A 55 -14.66 7.33 0.47
N CYS A 56 -13.57 6.76 -0.03
CA CYS A 56 -12.24 7.39 -0.02
C CYS A 56 -12.13 8.62 -0.93
N ARG A 57 -13.06 8.84 -1.85
CA ARG A 57 -13.05 9.99 -2.78
C ARG A 57 -13.66 11.26 -2.17
N ASP A 58 -14.29 11.16 -1.01
CA ASP A 58 -14.78 12.32 -0.27
C ASP A 58 -13.59 13.13 0.29
N ALA A 59 -13.57 14.44 0.05
CA ALA A 59 -12.50 15.33 0.49
C ALA A 59 -12.39 15.42 2.02
N ASP A 60 -13.48 15.16 2.74
CA ASP A 60 -13.54 15.14 4.21
C ASP A 60 -13.32 13.73 4.77
N ALA A 61 -13.08 12.72 3.92
CA ALA A 61 -12.81 11.36 4.37
C ALA A 61 -11.53 11.29 5.19
N ARG A 62 -11.61 10.60 6.34
CA ARG A 62 -10.44 10.23 7.12
C ARG A 62 -10.10 8.76 6.88
N ILE A 63 -8.94 8.53 6.30
CA ILE A 63 -8.35 7.19 6.10
C ILE A 63 -7.37 6.93 7.23
N ALA A 64 -7.40 5.72 7.80
CA ALA A 64 -6.46 5.26 8.82
C ALA A 64 -5.89 3.91 8.39
N VAL A 65 -4.62 3.68 8.71
CA VAL A 65 -3.83 2.49 8.38
C VAL A 65 -3.16 1.97 9.64
#